data_AF-A0A1A3KZV5-F1
#
_entry.id   AF-A0A1A3KZV5-F1
#
_cell.length_a   1.000
_cell.length_b   1.000
_cell.length_c   1.000
_cell.angle_alpha   90.00
_cell.angle_beta   90.00
_cell.angle_gamma   90.00
#
_symmetry.space_group_name_H-M   'P 1'
#
loop_
_entity.id
_entity.type
_entity.pdbx_description
1 polymer ?
#
loop_
_entity_poly.entity_id
_entity_poly.type
_entity_poly.pdbx_seq_one_letter_code
_entity_poly.pdbx_strand_id
1 'polypeptide(L)'
;MKFLDGHRPGFDLTYNDVFIVPNRSDVASRFDVDLSTVDGSGTTIPVVVANMTAVAGRRMAETVARRGGVVILPQDLPIPAVQETVEFVKSRDLVLDTPVTLAPDDSVSDATALIHKRAHGVAVVVFEGRPIGLVRESACVGVDRFTRVRDIAATDFVTAPVGTEPRKIFDLLEHAPIDVAVVTGADGSLAGVLTRTGALRAGLYSPAVDTKGRLRIGAAVGINGDVGARAQALAELGVDVLVIDTAHGHQLKTIEAIQTVASLGLGVPLVAGNVVSAAGTRDLLEAGANVVKVGVGPGAMCTTRMMTGVGRPQFSAVLECASAARELGGHVWADGGIRHPRDVALALTAGASNVMIGSWFAGTYESPGDLMRDREDRPYKESYGMASKRAVVARSGADSPFDRARKALFEEGISTSRMGLDPDRGGVEDLIDHITAGVRSTCTYVGAANLEELHEQAIVGVQSTAGFAEGHPLPTGW
;
A
#
# COMPACT_ATOMS: atom_id res chain seq x y z
N MET A 1 18.67 -13.65 -10.32
CA MET A 1 18.28 -14.96 -9.76
C MET A 1 18.63 -16.03 -10.77
N LYS A 2 18.59 -17.32 -10.43
CA LYS A 2 18.71 -18.42 -11.40
C LYS A 2 17.68 -19.51 -11.14
N PHE A 3 17.28 -20.21 -12.19
CA PHE A 3 16.50 -21.44 -12.02
C PHE A 3 17.38 -22.55 -11.45
N LEU A 4 16.78 -23.46 -10.68
CA LEU A 4 17.40 -24.68 -10.19
C LEU A 4 17.97 -25.50 -11.37
N ASP A 5 19.13 -26.11 -11.19
CA ASP A 5 19.83 -26.81 -12.27
C ASP A 5 18.93 -27.85 -12.95
N GLY A 6 18.89 -27.82 -14.29
CA GLY A 6 18.02 -28.65 -15.11
C GLY A 6 16.61 -28.09 -15.34
N HIS A 7 16.19 -27.04 -14.63
CA HIS A 7 14.91 -26.38 -14.86
C HIS A 7 15.05 -25.31 -15.95
N ARG A 8 14.42 -25.57 -17.10
CA ARG A 8 14.18 -24.58 -18.16
C ARG A 8 12.68 -24.59 -18.46
N PRO A 9 11.89 -23.69 -17.86
CA PRO A 9 10.45 -23.68 -18.05
C PRO A 9 10.08 -23.58 -19.53
N GLY A 10 9.27 -24.50 -20.02
CA GLY A 10 8.75 -24.47 -21.40
C GLY A 10 7.54 -23.56 -21.59
N PHE A 11 7.13 -22.84 -20.54
CA PHE A 11 5.94 -21.99 -20.48
C PHE A 11 6.14 -20.86 -19.46
N ASP A 12 5.30 -19.82 -19.53
CA ASP A 12 5.31 -18.71 -18.58
C ASP A 12 4.71 -19.11 -17.21
N LEU A 13 5.27 -18.55 -16.14
CA LEU A 13 4.99 -18.91 -14.76
C LEU A 13 4.29 -17.77 -14.01
N THR A 14 3.37 -18.12 -13.13
CA THR A 14 2.86 -17.26 -12.06
C THR A 14 3.47 -17.67 -10.71
N TYR A 15 3.17 -16.93 -9.64
CA TYR A 15 3.74 -17.18 -8.32
C TYR A 15 3.48 -18.60 -7.79
N ASN A 16 2.35 -19.22 -8.13
CA ASN A 16 2.05 -20.60 -7.68
C ASN A 16 2.91 -21.66 -8.36
N ASP A 17 3.45 -21.38 -9.55
CA ASP A 17 4.24 -22.36 -10.31
C ASP A 17 5.69 -22.47 -9.82
N VAL A 18 6.10 -21.62 -8.88
CA VAL A 18 7.49 -21.50 -8.43
C VAL A 18 7.65 -21.55 -6.92
N PHE A 19 8.85 -21.95 -6.49
CA PHE A 19 9.31 -21.93 -5.11
C PHE A 19 10.78 -21.52 -5.04
N ILE A 20 11.23 -21.05 -3.87
CA ILE A 20 12.62 -20.65 -3.63
C ILE A 20 13.33 -21.80 -2.92
N VAL A 21 14.49 -22.19 -3.43
CA VAL A 21 15.35 -23.21 -2.84
C VAL A 21 16.22 -22.56 -1.76
N PRO A 22 16.22 -23.08 -0.52
CA PRO A 22 17.14 -22.61 0.51
C PRO A 22 18.60 -22.77 0.09
N ASN A 23 19.44 -21.83 0.48
CA ASN A 23 20.88 -21.84 0.26
C ASN A 23 21.63 -21.65 1.59
N ARG A 24 22.95 -21.82 1.58
CA ARG A 24 23.79 -21.53 2.75
C ARG A 24 23.67 -20.06 3.13
N SER A 25 23.40 -19.79 4.40
CA SER A 25 23.21 -18.45 4.95
C SER A 25 24.08 -18.24 6.18
N ASP A 26 24.74 -17.08 6.25
CA ASP A 26 25.44 -16.54 7.42
C ASP A 26 24.68 -15.37 8.08
N VAL A 27 23.47 -15.05 7.58
CA VAL A 27 22.59 -14.03 8.16
C VAL A 27 22.09 -14.50 9.53
N ALA A 28 22.60 -13.89 10.59
CA ALA A 28 22.36 -14.31 11.97
C ALA A 28 20.91 -14.04 12.44
N SER A 29 20.32 -12.92 12.03
CA SER A 29 18.97 -12.53 12.41
C SER A 29 18.18 -11.97 11.24
N ARG A 30 16.89 -12.29 11.20
CA ARG A 30 15.93 -11.68 10.26
C ARG A 30 15.86 -10.15 10.40
N PHE A 31 16.21 -9.61 11.57
CA PHE A 31 16.21 -8.16 11.82
C PHE A 31 17.38 -7.45 11.14
N ASP A 32 18.45 -8.17 10.79
CA ASP A 32 19.65 -7.62 10.15
C ASP A 32 19.48 -7.44 8.64
N VAL A 33 18.42 -8.02 8.05
CA VAL A 33 18.12 -7.90 6.62
C VAL A 33 17.63 -6.49 6.29
N ASP A 34 18.30 -5.79 5.39
CA ASP A 34 17.86 -4.50 4.85
C ASP A 34 16.85 -4.71 3.72
N LEU A 35 15.69 -4.07 3.85
CA LEU A 35 14.60 -4.11 2.87
C LEU A 35 14.47 -2.82 2.05
N SER A 36 15.38 -1.86 2.24
CA SER A 36 15.34 -0.58 1.55
C SER A 36 15.51 -0.75 0.05
N THR A 37 14.77 0.05 -0.72
CA THR A 37 14.82 -0.01 -2.20
C THR A 37 15.73 1.10 -2.74
N VAL A 38 16.34 0.82 -3.90
CA VAL A 38 17.32 1.72 -4.53
C VAL A 38 16.77 2.41 -5.78
N ASP A 39 15.47 2.30 -6.05
CA ASP A 39 14.81 2.79 -7.27
C ASP A 39 14.41 4.28 -7.23
N GLY A 40 14.89 5.02 -6.23
CA GLY A 40 14.60 6.44 -6.03
C GLY A 40 13.26 6.74 -5.36
N SER A 41 12.35 5.76 -5.24
CA SER A 41 11.06 5.95 -4.56
C SER A 41 11.20 6.28 -3.08
N GLY A 42 12.34 5.90 -2.48
CA GLY A 42 12.68 6.19 -1.08
C GLY A 42 11.94 5.34 -0.08
N THR A 43 11.45 4.17 -0.50
CA THR A 43 10.85 3.18 0.40
C THR A 43 11.95 2.43 1.16
N THR A 44 11.70 2.19 2.44
CA THR A 44 12.57 1.40 3.34
C THR A 44 12.05 -0.03 3.50
N ILE A 45 10.88 -0.31 2.94
CA ILE A 45 10.32 -1.64 2.69
C ILE A 45 9.80 -1.70 1.25
N PRO A 46 9.82 -2.85 0.57
CA PRO A 46 9.51 -2.95 -0.86
C PRO A 46 8.00 -3.03 -1.13
N VAL A 47 7.22 -2.11 -0.56
CA VAL A 47 5.75 -2.10 -0.58
C VAL A 47 5.24 -0.78 -1.14
N VAL A 48 4.46 -0.88 -2.21
CA VAL A 48 3.72 0.23 -2.81
C VAL A 48 2.22 -0.06 -2.71
N VAL A 49 1.42 0.90 -2.28
CA VAL A 49 -0.04 0.79 -2.32
C VAL A 49 -0.55 1.26 -3.67
N ALA A 50 -1.39 0.41 -4.30
CA ALA A 50 -1.95 0.66 -5.61
C ALA A 50 -2.83 1.93 -5.64
N ASN A 51 -2.78 2.64 -6.76
CA ASN A 51 -3.48 3.89 -7.06
C ASN A 51 -4.97 3.71 -7.36
N MET A 52 -5.65 2.98 -6.47
CA MET A 52 -7.06 2.66 -6.55
C MET A 52 -7.85 3.49 -5.55
N THR A 53 -8.99 4.05 -5.97
CA THR A 53 -9.85 4.90 -5.13
C THR A 53 -10.37 4.21 -3.87
N ALA A 54 -10.53 2.89 -3.90
CA ALA A 54 -10.95 2.09 -2.74
C ALA A 54 -9.78 1.67 -1.83
N VAL A 55 -8.54 2.06 -2.15
CA VAL A 55 -7.32 1.62 -1.44
C VAL A 55 -6.48 2.81 -0.99
N ALA A 56 -6.14 3.71 -1.91
CA ALA A 56 -5.28 4.84 -1.69
C ALA A 56 -6.07 6.06 -1.21
N GLY A 57 -5.67 6.61 -0.07
CA GLY A 57 -6.18 7.87 0.48
C GLY A 57 -5.31 8.35 1.63
N ARG A 58 -5.64 9.52 2.19
CA ARG A 58 -4.79 10.21 3.18
C ARG A 58 -4.36 9.36 4.38
N ARG A 59 -5.27 8.52 4.88
CA ARG A 59 -5.02 7.64 6.03
C ARG A 59 -4.04 6.52 5.70
N MET A 60 -4.30 5.83 4.60
CA MET A 60 -3.42 4.82 4.04
C MET A 60 -2.02 5.40 3.79
N ALA A 61 -1.95 6.60 3.21
CA ALA A 61 -0.70 7.28 2.89
C ALA A 61 0.16 7.58 4.11
N GLU A 62 -0.37 8.23 5.15
CA GLU A 62 0.42 8.50 6.36
C GLU A 62 0.86 7.20 7.06
N THR A 63 -0.02 6.20 7.19
CA THR A 63 0.25 5.00 7.96
C THR A 63 1.30 4.13 7.27
N VAL A 64 1.18 3.95 5.95
CA VAL A 64 2.14 3.17 5.17
C VAL A 64 3.49 3.88 5.09
N ALA A 65 3.50 5.20 4.89
CA ALA A 65 4.75 5.96 4.84
C ALA A 65 5.50 5.93 6.17
N ARG A 66 4.81 5.99 7.32
CA ARG A 66 5.43 5.79 8.65
C ARG A 66 6.12 4.44 8.79
N ARG A 67 5.67 3.42 8.06
CA ARG A 67 6.26 2.07 8.06
C ARG A 67 7.20 1.79 6.90
N GLY A 68 7.49 2.81 6.08
CA GLY A 68 8.52 2.71 5.05
C GLY A 68 8.04 2.41 3.65
N GLY A 69 6.73 2.20 3.45
CA GLY A 69 6.16 2.03 2.10
C GLY A 69 5.79 3.37 1.47
N VAL A 70 5.18 3.33 0.30
CA VAL A 70 4.61 4.53 -0.36
C VAL A 70 3.23 4.26 -0.93
N VAL A 71 2.37 5.28 -0.91
CA VAL A 71 1.03 5.22 -1.50
C VAL A 71 0.97 6.09 -2.73
N ILE A 72 0.44 5.55 -3.82
CA ILE A 72 0.21 6.31 -5.05
C ILE A 72 -1.26 6.75 -5.09
N LEU A 73 -1.52 8.04 -5.19
CA LEU A 73 -2.88 8.55 -5.33
C LEU A 73 -3.47 8.27 -6.73
N PRO A 74 -4.78 8.00 -6.85
CA PRO A 74 -5.43 7.78 -8.14
C PRO A 74 -5.35 8.98 -9.09
N GLN A 75 -5.24 8.70 -10.39
CA GLN A 75 -5.13 9.72 -11.45
C GLN A 75 -6.41 10.52 -11.68
N ASP A 76 -7.55 10.08 -11.16
CA ASP A 76 -8.85 10.71 -11.39
C ASP A 76 -9.22 11.75 -10.30
N LEU A 77 -8.36 11.94 -9.30
CA LEU A 77 -8.60 12.94 -8.26
C LEU A 77 -8.43 14.38 -8.80
N PRO A 78 -9.33 15.32 -8.45
CA PRO A 78 -9.12 16.74 -8.69
C PRO A 78 -7.87 17.25 -7.98
N ILE A 79 -7.12 18.16 -8.62
CA ILE A 79 -5.89 18.75 -8.04
C ILE A 79 -6.11 19.31 -6.62
N PRO A 80 -7.20 20.03 -6.29
CA PRO A 80 -7.44 20.49 -4.92
C PRO A 80 -7.55 19.36 -3.88
N ALA A 81 -8.14 18.22 -4.25
CA ALA A 81 -8.25 17.06 -3.35
C ALA A 81 -6.90 16.36 -3.16
N VAL A 82 -6.06 16.34 -4.21
CA VAL A 82 -4.68 15.86 -4.12
C VAL A 82 -3.87 16.79 -3.21
N GLN A 83 -3.99 18.10 -3.38
CA GLN A 83 -3.31 19.10 -2.54
C GLN A 83 -3.64 18.89 -1.06
N GLU A 84 -4.93 18.83 -0.69
CA GLU A 84 -5.34 18.60 0.70
C GLU A 84 -4.74 17.30 1.26
N THR A 85 -4.72 16.23 0.46
CA THR A 85 -4.15 14.95 0.87
C THR A 85 -2.63 15.01 1.05
N VAL A 86 -1.92 15.65 0.12
CA VAL A 86 -0.46 15.80 0.21
C VAL A 86 -0.07 16.67 1.39
N GLU A 87 -0.69 17.84 1.57
CA GLU A 87 -0.46 18.72 2.72
C GLU A 87 -0.78 18.01 4.05
N PHE A 88 -1.87 17.23 4.08
CA PHE A 88 -2.21 16.41 5.23
C PHE A 88 -1.09 15.40 5.51
N VAL A 89 -0.64 14.61 4.54
CA VAL A 89 0.40 13.58 4.77
C VAL A 89 1.74 14.20 5.16
N LYS A 90 2.13 15.29 4.49
CA LYS A 90 3.38 16.02 4.75
C LYS A 90 3.43 16.70 6.11
N SER A 91 2.27 16.96 6.74
CA SER A 91 2.17 17.55 8.08
C SER A 91 2.10 16.53 9.22
N ARG A 92 2.07 15.22 8.91
CA ARG A 92 1.95 14.19 9.94
C ARG A 92 3.28 13.92 10.64
N ASP A 93 3.17 13.54 11.92
CA ASP A 93 4.28 13.04 12.71
C ASP A 93 4.79 11.69 12.18
N LEU A 94 6.10 11.46 12.32
CA LEU A 94 6.78 10.27 11.83
C LEU A 94 6.56 9.03 12.71
N VAL A 95 6.18 9.23 13.97
CA VAL A 95 6.04 8.19 14.98
C VAL A 95 4.60 8.08 15.45
N LEU A 96 3.96 9.23 15.75
CA LEU A 96 2.63 9.27 16.34
C LEU A 96 1.55 9.05 15.29
N ASP A 97 0.56 8.24 15.66
CA ASP A 97 -0.64 8.06 14.86
C ASP A 97 -1.57 9.27 14.96
N THR A 98 -2.24 9.55 13.85
CA THR A 98 -3.24 10.62 13.80
C THR A 98 -4.50 10.16 14.54
N PRO A 99 -4.90 10.86 15.62
CA PRO A 99 -6.04 10.43 16.43
C PRO A 99 -7.35 10.63 15.69
N VAL A 100 -8.32 9.77 15.99
CA VAL A 100 -9.74 10.09 15.81
C VAL A 100 -10.14 11.02 16.96
N THR A 101 -10.72 12.17 16.65
CA THR A 101 -11.09 13.18 17.65
C THR A 101 -12.60 13.40 17.67
N LEU A 102 -13.16 13.59 18.86
CA LEU A 102 -14.55 13.97 19.09
C LEU A 102 -14.63 15.16 20.06
N ALA A 103 -15.62 16.03 19.88
CA ALA A 103 -15.98 17.04 20.86
C ALA A 103 -16.79 16.41 22.01
N PRO A 104 -16.83 17.00 23.21
CA PRO A 104 -17.53 16.41 24.36
C PRO A 104 -19.04 16.21 24.16
N ASP A 105 -19.64 17.04 23.31
CA ASP A 105 -21.07 17.03 22.97
C ASP A 105 -21.39 16.21 21.70
N ASP A 106 -20.39 15.59 21.06
CA ASP A 106 -20.63 14.64 19.98
C ASP A 106 -21.39 13.42 20.53
N SER A 107 -22.09 12.72 19.63
CA SER A 107 -22.95 11.59 20.00
C SER A 107 -22.20 10.26 19.99
N VAL A 108 -22.75 9.26 20.69
CA VAL A 108 -22.31 7.86 20.57
C VAL A 108 -22.42 7.35 19.12
N SER A 109 -23.36 7.87 18.34
CA SER A 109 -23.46 7.59 16.90
C SER A 109 -22.22 8.06 16.14
N ASP A 110 -21.73 9.27 16.42
CA ASP A 110 -20.52 9.82 15.80
C ASP A 110 -19.29 8.99 16.18
N ALA A 111 -19.18 8.61 17.45
CA ALA A 111 -18.11 7.73 17.93
C ALA A 111 -18.08 6.39 17.18
N THR A 112 -19.23 5.73 17.05
CA THR A 112 -19.32 4.43 16.35
C THR A 112 -18.96 4.55 14.87
N ALA A 113 -19.31 5.67 14.23
CA ALA A 113 -18.98 5.91 12.83
C ALA A 113 -17.49 6.24 12.59
N LEU A 114 -16.82 6.83 13.59
CA LEU A 114 -15.49 7.40 13.45
C LEU A 114 -14.36 6.55 14.06
N ILE A 115 -14.61 5.76 15.10
CA ILE A 115 -13.55 4.96 15.77
C ILE A 115 -12.81 4.06 14.78
N HIS A 116 -13.54 3.35 13.92
CA HIS A 116 -12.98 2.46 12.89
C HIS A 116 -12.38 3.20 11.69
N LYS A 117 -12.25 4.53 11.77
CA LYS A 117 -11.49 5.27 10.78
C LYS A 117 -9.98 5.05 10.94
N ARG A 118 -9.52 4.46 12.06
CA ARG A 118 -8.12 4.12 12.34
C ARG A 118 -8.03 2.80 13.12
N ALA A 119 -6.95 2.05 12.92
CA ALA A 119 -6.75 0.76 13.59
C ALA A 119 -6.57 0.84 15.12
N HIS A 120 -6.21 2.00 15.68
CA HIS A 120 -6.02 2.15 17.14
C HIS A 120 -7.31 2.06 17.96
N GLY A 121 -8.50 2.02 17.33
CA GLY A 121 -9.75 1.60 17.98
C GLY A 121 -10.28 2.51 19.09
N VAL A 122 -9.83 3.77 19.14
CA VAL A 122 -10.28 4.76 20.15
C VAL A 122 -10.58 6.11 19.50
N ALA A 123 -11.49 6.87 20.08
CA ALA A 123 -11.64 8.29 19.82
C ALA A 123 -11.19 9.10 21.04
N VAL A 124 -10.37 10.12 20.79
CA VAL A 124 -9.92 11.07 21.80
C VAL A 124 -10.96 12.18 21.92
N VAL A 125 -11.55 12.35 23.10
CA VAL A 125 -12.46 13.46 23.39
C VAL A 125 -11.63 14.70 23.70
N VAL A 126 -11.80 15.76 22.91
CA VAL A 126 -10.98 16.97 22.98
C VAL A 126 -11.85 18.18 23.32
N PHE A 127 -11.45 18.93 24.34
CA PHE A 127 -12.09 20.21 24.72
C PHE A 127 -11.02 21.30 24.78
N GLU A 128 -11.26 22.42 24.09
CA GLU A 128 -10.31 23.55 24.00
C GLU A 128 -8.88 23.10 23.60
N GLY A 129 -8.79 22.13 22.68
CA GLY A 129 -7.52 21.58 22.18
C GLY A 129 -6.85 20.53 23.09
N ARG A 130 -7.41 20.25 24.27
CA ARG A 130 -6.85 19.31 25.25
C ARG A 130 -7.62 17.99 25.30
N PRO A 131 -6.94 16.84 25.41
CA PRO A 131 -7.61 15.55 25.58
C PRO A 131 -8.19 15.45 26.99
N ILE A 132 -9.49 15.16 27.09
CA ILE A 132 -10.20 15.03 28.37
C ILE A 132 -10.74 13.60 28.62
N GLY A 133 -10.68 12.73 27.62
CA GLY A 133 -11.16 11.36 27.75
C GLY A 133 -10.94 10.52 26.50
N LEU A 134 -11.10 9.21 26.63
CA LEU A 134 -11.07 8.25 25.52
C LEU A 134 -12.39 7.48 25.41
N VAL A 135 -12.88 7.29 24.20
CA VAL A 135 -14.04 6.43 23.91
C VAL A 135 -13.60 5.24 23.08
N ARG A 136 -13.90 4.04 23.57
CA ARG A 136 -13.76 2.75 22.85
C ARG A 136 -15.11 2.32 22.32
N GLU A 137 -15.11 1.49 21.28
CA GLU A 137 -16.36 0.91 20.76
C GLU A 137 -17.16 0.15 21.84
N SER A 138 -16.46 -0.55 22.74
CA SER A 138 -17.11 -1.27 23.86
C SER A 138 -17.88 -0.35 24.82
N ALA A 139 -17.49 0.92 24.96
CA ALA A 139 -18.19 1.90 25.77
C ALA A 139 -19.49 2.40 25.11
N CYS A 140 -19.67 2.15 23.80
CA CYS A 140 -20.86 2.50 23.05
C CYS A 140 -21.93 1.39 23.07
N VAL A 141 -21.58 0.17 23.48
CA VAL A 141 -22.49 -0.98 23.46
C VAL A 141 -23.56 -0.85 24.55
N GLY A 142 -24.83 -0.97 24.16
CA GLY A 142 -25.95 -0.86 25.09
C GLY A 142 -26.27 0.58 25.54
N VAL A 143 -25.63 1.58 24.94
CA VAL A 143 -25.84 3.01 25.22
C VAL A 143 -26.71 3.62 24.12
N ASP A 144 -27.57 4.58 24.49
CA ASP A 144 -28.40 5.32 23.54
C ASP A 144 -27.52 6.08 22.52
N ARG A 145 -27.92 6.06 21.24
CA ARG A 145 -27.13 6.65 20.14
C ARG A 145 -26.96 8.17 20.26
N PHE A 146 -27.82 8.85 21.01
CA PHE A 146 -27.79 10.29 21.23
C PHE A 146 -27.10 10.70 22.54
N THR A 147 -26.69 9.74 23.38
CA THR A 147 -25.86 10.01 24.56
C THR A 147 -24.59 10.75 24.16
N ARG A 148 -24.14 11.70 25.01
CA ARG A 148 -22.94 12.49 24.76
C ARG A 148 -21.70 11.70 25.10
N VAL A 149 -20.67 11.80 24.27
CA VAL A 149 -19.43 11.05 24.46
C VAL A 149 -18.74 11.38 25.79
N ARG A 150 -18.89 12.60 26.31
CA ARG A 150 -18.38 12.97 27.65
C ARG A 150 -18.96 12.14 28.79
N ASP A 151 -20.17 11.62 28.64
CA ASP A 151 -20.86 10.85 29.68
C ASP A 151 -20.39 9.38 29.73
N ILE A 152 -19.68 8.93 28.69
CA ILE A 152 -19.16 7.55 28.58
C ILE A 152 -17.62 7.48 28.44
N ALA A 153 -16.95 8.63 28.30
CA ALA A 153 -15.51 8.67 28.08
C ALA A 153 -14.74 8.24 29.33
N ALA A 154 -13.75 7.37 29.14
CA ALA A 154 -12.81 7.02 30.19
C ALA A 154 -11.83 8.18 30.41
N THR A 155 -11.71 8.63 31.65
CA THR A 155 -10.80 9.71 32.07
C THR A 155 -9.47 9.19 32.60
N ASP A 156 -9.38 7.91 32.94
CA ASP A 156 -8.15 7.23 33.31
C ASP A 156 -7.47 6.64 32.06
N PHE A 157 -6.50 7.36 31.52
CA PHE A 157 -5.71 6.95 30.36
C PHE A 157 -4.28 7.46 30.47
N VAL A 158 -3.35 6.75 29.83
CA VAL A 158 -1.93 7.13 29.83
C VAL A 158 -1.72 8.37 28.97
N THR A 159 -1.00 9.34 29.52
CA THR A 159 -0.50 10.51 28.80
C THR A 159 1.02 10.53 28.76
N ALA A 160 1.59 11.03 27.67
CA ALA A 160 3.02 11.22 27.53
C ALA A 160 3.33 12.54 26.79
N PRO A 161 4.41 13.26 27.11
CA PRO A 161 4.79 14.44 26.34
C PRO A 161 5.34 14.06 24.96
N VAL A 162 5.19 14.96 23.98
CA VAL A 162 5.86 14.84 22.67
C VAL A 162 7.37 14.62 22.87
N GLY A 163 7.97 13.76 22.04
CA GLY A 163 9.37 13.37 22.13
C GLY A 163 9.66 12.26 23.14
N THR A 164 8.64 11.70 23.80
CA THR A 164 8.82 10.49 24.60
C THR A 164 9.20 9.31 23.70
N GLU A 165 10.30 8.64 24.02
CA GLU A 165 10.77 7.46 23.30
C GLU A 165 9.70 6.36 23.20
N PRO A 166 9.51 5.72 22.02
CA PRO A 166 8.50 4.67 21.85
C PRO A 166 8.60 3.55 22.88
N ARG A 167 9.82 3.12 23.24
CA ARG A 167 10.03 2.10 24.28
C ARG A 167 9.46 2.52 25.64
N LYS A 168 9.60 3.78 26.03
CA LYS A 168 9.04 4.28 27.28
C LYS A 168 7.51 4.33 27.22
N ILE A 169 6.94 4.69 26.07
CA ILE A 169 5.48 4.62 25.87
C ILE A 169 4.97 3.18 25.98
N PHE A 170 5.69 2.21 25.39
CA PHE A 170 5.39 0.79 25.51
C PHE A 170 5.32 0.35 26.99
N ASP A 171 6.33 0.71 27.79
CA ASP A 171 6.41 0.36 29.21
C ASP A 171 5.29 1.03 30.01
N LEU A 172 4.95 2.30 29.72
CA LEU A 172 3.83 3.00 30.36
C LEU A 172 2.48 2.33 30.10
N LEU A 173 2.32 1.67 28.96
CA LEU A 173 1.09 0.98 28.60
C LEU A 173 0.95 -0.39 29.26
N GLU A 174 2.01 -0.96 29.89
CA GLU A 174 2.04 -2.36 30.38
C GLU A 174 0.82 -2.74 31.23
N HIS A 175 0.38 -1.81 32.09
CA HIS A 175 -0.75 -1.98 33.00
C HIS A 175 -1.89 -0.96 32.78
N ALA A 176 -1.90 -0.30 31.62
CA ALA A 176 -2.91 0.71 31.32
C ALA A 176 -4.29 0.07 31.04
N PRO A 177 -5.40 0.71 31.45
CA PRO A 177 -6.76 0.22 31.18
C PRO A 177 -7.14 0.30 29.69
N ILE A 178 -6.41 1.11 28.92
CA ILE A 178 -6.56 1.33 27.49
C ILE A 178 -5.17 1.23 26.87
N ASP A 179 -5.01 0.40 25.84
CA ASP A 179 -3.72 0.14 25.17
C ASP A 179 -3.34 1.24 24.17
N VAL A 180 -3.63 2.50 24.54
CA VAL A 180 -3.38 3.70 23.75
C VAL A 180 -2.88 4.79 24.67
N ALA A 181 -1.68 5.32 24.40
CA ALA A 181 -1.16 6.50 25.04
C ALA A 181 -1.58 7.75 24.25
N VAL A 182 -2.06 8.77 24.96
CA VAL A 182 -2.33 10.08 24.38
C VAL A 182 -1.09 10.95 24.52
N VAL A 183 -0.56 11.42 23.41
CA VAL A 183 0.65 12.23 23.40
C VAL A 183 0.28 13.71 23.32
N THR A 184 0.83 14.52 24.23
CA THR A 184 0.47 15.94 24.38
C THR A 184 1.66 16.87 24.20
N GLY A 185 1.40 18.04 23.62
CA GLY A 185 2.33 19.16 23.59
C GLY A 185 2.59 19.75 24.99
N ALA A 186 3.54 20.67 25.07
CA ALA A 186 3.92 21.32 26.34
C ALA A 186 2.79 22.16 26.97
N ASP A 187 1.86 22.66 26.16
CA ASP A 187 0.66 23.41 26.55
C ASP A 187 -0.55 22.52 26.91
N GLY A 188 -0.37 21.19 26.83
CA GLY A 188 -1.38 20.17 27.04
C GLY A 188 -2.25 19.87 25.81
N SER A 189 -1.93 20.46 24.64
CA SER A 189 -2.67 20.19 23.40
C SER A 189 -2.44 18.76 22.89
N LEU A 190 -3.44 18.19 22.21
CA LEU A 190 -3.33 16.85 21.61
C LEU A 190 -2.33 16.87 20.44
N ALA A 191 -1.25 16.09 20.55
CA ALA A 191 -0.26 15.93 19.48
C ALA A 191 -0.47 14.64 18.66
N GLY A 192 -0.90 13.56 19.30
CA GLY A 192 -1.15 12.29 18.62
C GLY A 192 -1.51 11.17 19.58
N VAL A 193 -1.59 9.95 19.07
CA VAL A 193 -1.75 8.74 19.87
C VAL A 193 -0.71 7.70 19.49
N LEU A 194 -0.42 6.78 20.41
CA LEU A 194 0.44 5.63 20.11
C LEU A 194 -0.06 4.41 20.87
N THR A 195 -0.30 3.32 20.14
CA THR A 195 -0.64 2.03 20.75
C THR A 195 0.64 1.33 21.23
N ARG A 196 0.51 0.31 22.07
CA ARG A 196 1.66 -0.51 22.48
C ARG A 196 2.32 -1.18 21.28
N THR A 197 1.54 -1.75 20.36
CA THR A 197 2.06 -2.32 19.11
C THR A 197 2.67 -1.25 18.20
N GLY A 198 2.05 -0.06 18.10
CA GLY A 198 2.56 1.07 17.34
C GLY A 198 3.92 1.54 17.84
N ALA A 199 4.15 1.51 19.16
CA ALA A 199 5.44 1.80 19.77
C ALA A 199 6.52 0.78 19.39
N LEU A 200 6.18 -0.52 19.30
CA LEU A 200 7.09 -1.55 18.77
C LEU A 200 7.42 -1.28 17.31
N ARG A 201 6.40 -1.04 16.48
CA ARG A 201 6.56 -0.77 15.04
C ARG A 201 7.43 0.45 14.78
N ALA A 202 7.34 1.49 15.61
CA ALA A 202 8.19 2.68 15.52
C ALA A 202 9.68 2.37 15.76
N GLY A 203 10.00 1.32 16.52
CA GLY A 203 11.38 0.83 16.69
C GLY A 203 11.84 -0.17 15.63
N LEU A 204 10.91 -0.75 14.85
CA LEU A 204 11.20 -1.78 13.84
C LEU A 204 11.30 -1.22 12.42
N TYR A 205 10.54 -0.18 12.11
CA TYR A 205 10.45 0.40 10.76
C TYR A 205 11.04 1.80 10.72
N SER A 206 11.69 2.11 9.60
CA SER A 206 12.13 3.46 9.28
C SER A 206 11.08 4.13 8.37
N PRO A 207 10.55 5.31 8.72
CA PRO A 207 9.61 6.02 7.86
C PRO A 207 10.20 6.36 6.48
N ALA A 208 9.39 6.26 5.42
CA ALA A 208 9.73 6.74 4.08
C ALA A 208 9.57 8.27 4.04
N VAL A 209 10.68 9.00 4.04
CA VAL A 209 10.69 10.47 4.13
C VAL A 209 11.35 11.15 2.93
N ASP A 210 10.86 12.33 2.60
CA ASP A 210 11.46 13.24 1.63
C ASP A 210 12.74 13.89 2.20
N THR A 211 13.41 14.70 1.39
CA THR A 211 14.66 15.39 1.78
C THR A 211 14.47 16.41 2.90
N LYS A 212 13.23 16.75 3.26
CA LYS A 212 12.87 17.65 4.38
C LYS A 212 12.41 16.87 5.62
N GLY A 213 12.49 15.54 5.61
CA GLY A 213 12.06 14.69 6.73
C GLY A 213 10.55 14.54 6.84
N ARG A 214 9.78 14.76 5.77
CA ARG A 214 8.31 14.61 5.76
C ARG A 214 7.92 13.33 5.04
N LEU A 215 6.83 12.69 5.47
CA LEU A 215 6.35 11.44 4.88
C LEU A 215 6.19 11.52 3.34
N ARG A 216 6.59 10.47 2.64
CA ARG A 216 6.48 10.38 1.18
C ARG A 216 5.07 10.01 0.72
N ILE A 217 4.68 10.53 -0.43
CA ILE A 217 3.43 10.20 -1.13
C ILE A 217 3.62 10.34 -2.65
N GLY A 218 3.06 9.41 -3.42
CA GLY A 218 3.06 9.44 -4.88
C GLY A 218 1.70 9.81 -5.47
N ALA A 219 1.67 10.11 -6.77
CA ALA A 219 0.42 10.33 -7.51
C ALA A 219 0.49 9.78 -8.93
N ALA A 220 -0.61 9.20 -9.39
CA ALA A 220 -0.73 8.72 -10.75
C ALA A 220 -1.17 9.82 -11.71
N VAL A 221 -0.69 9.74 -12.95
CA VAL A 221 -0.99 10.64 -14.06
C VAL A 221 -1.45 9.79 -15.25
N GLY A 222 -2.59 10.16 -15.83
CA GLY A 222 -3.05 9.56 -17.07
C GLY A 222 -2.30 10.07 -18.29
N ILE A 223 -2.58 9.46 -19.44
CA ILE A 223 -1.96 9.82 -20.73
C ILE A 223 -2.87 10.73 -21.60
N ASN A 224 -3.90 11.33 -21.00
CA ASN A 224 -4.90 12.13 -21.70
C ASN A 224 -4.90 13.57 -21.19
N GLY A 225 -5.29 14.52 -22.06
CA GLY A 225 -5.27 15.94 -21.73
C GLY A 225 -3.84 16.48 -21.71
N ASP A 226 -3.62 17.53 -20.92
CA ASP A 226 -2.30 18.13 -20.72
C ASP A 226 -1.53 17.38 -19.61
N VAL A 227 -0.81 16.33 -20.02
CA VAL A 227 -0.04 15.47 -19.13
C VAL A 227 1.10 16.25 -18.45
N GLY A 228 1.76 17.14 -19.20
CA GLY A 228 2.88 17.94 -18.69
C GLY A 228 2.43 18.90 -17.59
N ALA A 229 1.38 19.69 -17.84
CA ALA A 229 0.85 20.61 -16.84
C ALA A 229 0.34 19.87 -15.59
N ARG A 230 -0.30 18.71 -15.77
CA ARG A 230 -0.75 17.90 -14.63
C ARG A 230 0.41 17.36 -13.80
N ALA A 231 1.44 16.82 -14.44
CA ALA A 231 2.63 16.31 -13.75
C ALA A 231 3.36 17.43 -13.00
N GLN A 232 3.53 18.60 -13.63
CA GLN A 232 4.13 19.77 -13.01
C GLN A 232 3.34 20.23 -11.79
N ALA A 233 2.01 20.37 -11.91
CA ALA A 233 1.16 20.76 -10.78
C ALA A 233 1.29 19.78 -9.61
N LEU A 234 1.33 18.46 -9.86
CA LEU A 234 1.50 17.46 -8.81
C LEU A 234 2.88 17.55 -8.13
N ALA A 235 3.94 17.78 -8.89
CA ALA A 235 5.28 17.96 -8.34
C ALA A 235 5.38 19.24 -7.48
N GLU A 236 4.74 20.34 -7.92
CA GLU A 236 4.67 21.61 -7.17
C GLU A 236 3.91 21.45 -5.83
N LEU A 237 2.93 20.55 -5.76
CA LEU A 237 2.26 20.18 -4.51
C LEU A 237 3.15 19.40 -3.54
N GLY A 238 4.30 18.90 -3.99
CA GLY A 238 5.24 18.13 -3.19
C GLY A 238 4.99 16.62 -3.19
N VAL A 239 4.40 16.08 -4.26
CA VAL A 239 4.39 14.64 -4.53
C VAL A 239 5.83 14.16 -4.77
N ASP A 240 6.19 13.00 -4.22
CA ASP A 240 7.57 12.49 -4.24
C ASP A 240 7.84 11.48 -5.35
N VAL A 241 6.79 10.91 -5.96
CA VAL A 241 6.87 9.92 -7.05
C VAL A 241 5.69 10.12 -8.00
N LEU A 242 5.96 10.21 -9.30
CA LEU A 242 4.93 10.28 -10.34
C LEU A 242 4.78 8.92 -11.04
N VAL A 243 3.54 8.50 -11.29
CA VAL A 243 3.25 7.23 -11.95
C VAL A 243 2.40 7.45 -13.20
N ILE A 244 2.98 7.32 -14.39
CA ILE A 244 2.21 7.27 -15.64
C ILE A 244 1.54 5.90 -15.71
N ASP A 245 0.22 5.88 -15.54
CA ASP A 245 -0.56 4.65 -15.37
C ASP A 245 -1.61 4.48 -16.46
N THR A 246 -1.45 3.43 -17.26
CA THR A 246 -2.40 3.01 -18.28
C THR A 246 -2.43 1.48 -18.41
N ALA A 247 -3.54 0.92 -18.90
CA ALA A 247 -3.67 -0.52 -19.08
C ALA A 247 -2.66 -1.10 -20.08
N HIS A 248 -2.33 -0.34 -21.14
CA HIS A 248 -1.32 -0.70 -22.12
C HIS A 248 -0.24 0.39 -22.18
N GLY A 249 0.85 0.17 -21.45
CA GLY A 249 1.97 1.11 -21.36
C GLY A 249 2.81 1.19 -22.63
N HIS A 250 2.84 0.11 -23.42
CA HIS A 250 3.66 0.02 -24.64
C HIS A 250 2.93 0.55 -25.88
N GLN A 251 2.26 1.70 -25.75
CA GLN A 251 1.63 2.42 -26.86
C GLN A 251 2.31 3.79 -27.08
N LEU A 252 2.31 4.27 -28.32
CA LEU A 252 2.99 5.52 -28.71
C LEU A 252 2.64 6.70 -27.81
N LYS A 253 1.35 6.89 -27.51
CA LYS A 253 0.88 7.97 -26.65
C LYS A 253 1.47 7.94 -25.23
N THR A 254 1.72 6.75 -24.70
CA THR A 254 2.35 6.60 -23.38
C THR A 254 3.83 6.97 -23.44
N ILE A 255 4.54 6.55 -24.49
CA ILE A 255 5.93 6.92 -24.73
C ILE A 255 6.07 8.44 -24.84
N GLU A 256 5.20 9.08 -25.63
CA GLU A 256 5.14 10.55 -25.77
C GLU A 256 4.86 11.25 -24.44
N ALA A 257 3.94 10.69 -23.62
CA ALA A 257 3.64 11.21 -22.29
C ALA A 257 4.85 11.12 -21.34
N ILE A 258 5.59 10.00 -21.36
CA ILE A 258 6.82 9.83 -20.57
C ILE A 258 7.87 10.85 -21.00
N GLN A 259 8.12 10.98 -22.30
CA GLN A 259 9.09 11.96 -22.82
C GLN A 259 8.72 13.38 -22.42
N THR A 260 7.42 13.73 -22.51
CA THR A 260 6.91 15.04 -22.10
C THR A 260 7.22 15.29 -20.61
N VAL A 261 6.84 14.38 -19.72
CA VAL A 261 7.05 14.55 -18.27
C VAL A 261 8.54 14.53 -17.91
N ALA A 262 9.32 13.63 -18.49
CA ALA A 262 10.76 13.53 -18.27
C ALA A 262 11.49 14.81 -18.68
N SER A 263 11.08 15.44 -19.80
CA SER A 263 11.69 16.69 -20.29
C SER A 263 11.50 17.89 -19.35
N LEU A 264 10.51 17.85 -18.45
CA LEU A 264 10.27 18.89 -17.45
C LEU A 264 11.30 18.88 -16.32
N GLY A 265 12.04 17.78 -16.12
CA GLY A 265 13.10 17.70 -15.12
C GLY A 265 12.60 17.93 -13.68
N LEU A 266 11.43 17.38 -13.33
CA LEU A 266 10.72 17.67 -12.07
C LEU A 266 11.44 17.21 -10.78
N GLY A 267 12.57 16.51 -10.91
CA GLY A 267 13.39 16.09 -9.75
C GLY A 267 12.77 14.98 -8.89
N VAL A 268 11.71 14.33 -9.38
CA VAL A 268 11.05 13.18 -8.73
C VAL A 268 11.11 11.96 -9.65
N PRO A 269 11.23 10.73 -9.10
CA PRO A 269 11.19 9.53 -9.91
C PRO A 269 9.90 9.41 -10.73
N LEU A 270 10.07 9.04 -11.99
CA LEU A 270 9.00 8.75 -12.93
C LEU A 270 8.85 7.24 -13.11
N VAL A 271 7.74 6.71 -12.64
CA VAL A 271 7.32 5.32 -12.86
C VAL A 271 6.37 5.29 -14.06
N ALA A 272 6.49 4.30 -14.95
CA ALA A 272 5.59 4.16 -16.08
C ALA A 272 5.16 2.72 -16.34
N GLY A 273 3.89 2.52 -16.68
CA GLY A 273 3.37 1.20 -17.03
C GLY A 273 1.92 1.21 -17.52
N ASN A 274 1.31 0.04 -17.76
CA ASN A 274 1.86 -1.30 -17.50
C ASN A 274 2.39 -2.00 -18.74
N VAL A 275 3.49 -2.73 -18.57
CA VAL A 275 4.06 -3.62 -19.61
C VAL A 275 4.29 -5.02 -19.03
N VAL A 276 4.52 -6.00 -19.92
CA VAL A 276 4.82 -7.40 -19.54
C VAL A 276 5.91 -8.02 -20.44
N SER A 277 6.66 -7.18 -21.16
CA SER A 277 7.69 -7.61 -22.11
C SER A 277 9.00 -6.82 -21.94
N ALA A 278 10.12 -7.46 -22.28
CA ALA A 278 11.42 -6.81 -22.33
C ALA A 278 11.42 -5.58 -23.28
N ALA A 279 10.80 -5.71 -24.46
CA ALA A 279 10.75 -4.61 -25.44
C ALA A 279 10.02 -3.38 -24.88
N GLY A 280 8.82 -3.58 -24.28
CA GLY A 280 8.12 -2.48 -23.65
C GLY A 280 8.91 -1.86 -22.51
N THR A 281 9.62 -2.67 -21.72
CA THR A 281 10.48 -2.17 -20.64
C THR A 281 11.58 -1.25 -21.16
N ARG A 282 12.30 -1.66 -22.22
CA ARG A 282 13.36 -0.84 -22.82
C ARG A 282 12.79 0.47 -23.37
N ASP A 283 11.70 0.40 -24.14
CA ASP A 283 11.09 1.59 -24.73
C ASP A 283 10.62 2.60 -23.66
N LEU A 284 10.06 2.14 -22.53
CA LEU A 284 9.65 3.06 -21.46
C LEU A 284 10.84 3.69 -20.72
N LEU A 285 11.92 2.94 -20.49
CA LEU A 285 13.14 3.48 -19.87
C LEU A 285 13.85 4.46 -20.81
N GLU A 286 13.99 4.13 -22.08
CA GLU A 286 14.56 5.02 -23.11
C GLU A 286 13.74 6.30 -23.30
N ALA A 287 12.42 6.22 -23.09
CA ALA A 287 11.54 7.39 -23.10
C ALA A 287 11.76 8.34 -21.90
N GLY A 288 12.43 7.89 -20.84
CA GLY A 288 12.78 8.70 -19.67
C GLY A 288 12.14 8.24 -18.36
N ALA A 289 11.50 7.07 -18.30
CA ALA A 289 11.07 6.49 -17.01
C ALA A 289 12.29 6.01 -16.20
N ASN A 290 12.23 6.15 -14.87
CA ASN A 290 13.22 5.57 -13.95
C ASN A 290 12.86 4.13 -13.57
N VAL A 291 11.56 3.86 -13.51
CA VAL A 291 11.00 2.58 -13.05
C VAL A 291 9.87 2.15 -13.98
N VAL A 292 9.83 0.87 -14.30
CA VAL A 292 8.75 0.29 -15.11
C VAL A 292 7.77 -0.48 -14.22
N LYS A 293 6.48 -0.17 -14.31
CA LYS A 293 5.41 -0.91 -13.62
C LYS A 293 4.97 -2.09 -14.48
N VAL A 294 5.12 -3.30 -13.95
CA VAL A 294 4.98 -4.57 -14.68
C VAL A 294 3.72 -5.31 -14.22
N GLY A 295 2.83 -5.60 -15.17
CA GLY A 295 1.67 -6.45 -14.94
C GLY A 295 0.46 -6.08 -15.79
N VAL A 296 0.00 -7.00 -16.64
CA VAL A 296 -1.22 -6.83 -17.45
C VAL A 296 -2.14 -8.02 -17.21
N GLY A 297 -3.27 -7.76 -16.55
CA GLY A 297 -4.25 -8.77 -16.19
C GLY A 297 -4.04 -9.65 -14.94
N PRO A 298 -3.00 -9.50 -14.08
CA PRO A 298 -2.85 -10.38 -12.91
C PRO A 298 -3.68 -9.94 -11.70
N GLY A 299 -4.24 -8.72 -11.72
CA GLY A 299 -4.95 -8.13 -10.59
C GLY A 299 -6.22 -8.89 -10.22
N ALA A 300 -6.52 -9.00 -8.91
CA ALA A 300 -7.65 -9.77 -8.38
C ALA A 300 -9.02 -9.34 -8.93
N MET A 301 -9.16 -8.08 -9.34
CA MET A 301 -10.40 -7.50 -9.88
C MET A 301 -10.33 -7.22 -11.39
N CYS A 302 -9.25 -7.61 -12.05
CA CYS A 302 -9.01 -7.34 -13.47
C CYS A 302 -9.58 -8.46 -14.33
N THR A 303 -10.31 -8.12 -15.38
CA THR A 303 -10.85 -9.10 -16.34
C THR A 303 -10.19 -9.03 -17.72
N THR A 304 -9.17 -8.19 -17.91
CA THR A 304 -8.49 -7.98 -19.20
C THR A 304 -8.15 -9.29 -19.90
N ARG A 305 -7.46 -10.22 -19.22
CA ARG A 305 -7.09 -11.52 -19.82
C ARG A 305 -8.29 -12.34 -20.29
N MET A 306 -9.39 -12.30 -19.54
CA MET A 306 -10.59 -13.07 -19.87
C MET A 306 -11.42 -12.41 -20.97
N MET A 307 -11.39 -11.08 -21.04
CA MET A 307 -12.14 -10.31 -22.03
C MET A 307 -11.42 -10.21 -23.38
N THR A 308 -10.09 -10.07 -23.37
CA THR A 308 -9.31 -9.73 -24.57
C THR A 308 -8.27 -10.78 -24.96
N GLY A 309 -7.96 -11.74 -24.07
CA GLY A 309 -6.83 -12.65 -24.23
C GLY A 309 -5.46 -12.01 -24.01
N VAL A 310 -5.40 -10.69 -23.76
CA VAL A 310 -4.15 -9.95 -23.56
C VAL A 310 -3.71 -10.03 -22.11
N GLY A 311 -2.44 -10.37 -21.90
CA GLY A 311 -1.79 -10.41 -20.59
C GLY A 311 -0.73 -11.50 -20.53
N ARG A 312 -0.02 -11.60 -19.40
CA ARG A 312 1.05 -12.58 -19.21
C ARG A 312 1.10 -13.06 -17.75
N PRO A 313 1.46 -14.33 -17.48
CA PRO A 313 1.74 -14.78 -16.11
C PRO A 313 2.80 -13.92 -15.42
N GLN A 314 2.51 -13.53 -14.18
CA GLN A 314 3.16 -12.37 -13.55
C GLN A 314 4.63 -12.63 -13.17
N PHE A 315 4.97 -13.84 -12.71
CA PHE A 315 6.35 -14.13 -12.30
C PHE A 315 7.30 -14.05 -13.50
N SER A 316 6.94 -14.68 -14.63
CA SER A 316 7.71 -14.57 -15.87
C SER A 316 7.79 -13.15 -16.41
N ALA A 317 6.68 -12.40 -16.36
CA ALA A 317 6.67 -11.01 -16.80
C ALA A 317 7.65 -10.15 -15.98
N VAL A 318 7.60 -10.26 -14.64
CA VAL A 318 8.51 -9.54 -13.74
C VAL A 318 9.96 -9.95 -13.99
N LEU A 319 10.25 -11.25 -14.10
CA LEU A 319 11.60 -11.76 -14.32
C LEU A 319 12.23 -11.20 -15.61
N GLU A 320 11.48 -11.25 -16.71
CA GLU A 320 11.96 -10.77 -18.00
C GLU A 320 12.12 -9.24 -18.03
N CYS A 321 11.12 -8.51 -17.52
CA CYS A 321 11.17 -7.04 -17.45
C CYS A 321 12.29 -6.56 -16.51
N ALA A 322 12.47 -7.19 -15.34
CA ALA A 322 13.55 -6.85 -14.42
C ALA A 322 14.94 -7.04 -15.05
N SER A 323 15.11 -8.15 -15.79
CA SER A 323 16.37 -8.42 -16.51
C SER A 323 16.64 -7.34 -17.56
N ALA A 324 15.63 -6.98 -18.38
CA ALA A 324 15.76 -5.92 -19.38
C ALA A 324 15.98 -4.53 -18.76
N ALA A 325 15.37 -4.24 -17.62
CA ALA A 325 15.55 -2.98 -16.92
C ALA A 325 16.99 -2.85 -16.38
N ARG A 326 17.53 -3.94 -15.81
CA ARG A 326 18.90 -3.96 -15.26
C ARG A 326 19.97 -3.70 -16.32
N GLU A 327 19.76 -4.17 -17.56
CA GLU A 327 20.65 -3.87 -18.70
C GLU A 327 20.77 -2.36 -19.00
N LEU A 328 19.72 -1.58 -18.67
CA LEU A 328 19.65 -0.14 -18.88
C LEU A 328 19.83 0.68 -17.58
N GLY A 329 20.13 0.02 -16.46
CA GLY A 329 20.23 0.68 -15.15
C GLY A 329 18.89 1.18 -14.57
N GLY A 330 17.76 0.65 -15.07
CA GLY A 330 16.43 0.91 -14.56
C GLY A 330 15.94 -0.15 -13.58
N HIS A 331 14.77 0.09 -12.98
CA HIS A 331 14.13 -0.82 -12.03
C HIS A 331 12.71 -1.20 -12.45
N VAL A 332 12.13 -2.21 -11.79
CA VAL A 332 10.73 -2.60 -12.04
C VAL A 332 9.92 -2.73 -10.76
N TRP A 333 8.65 -2.35 -10.84
CA TRP A 333 7.63 -2.64 -9.83
C TRP A 333 6.73 -3.77 -10.29
N ALA A 334 6.54 -4.80 -9.47
CA ALA A 334 5.57 -5.85 -9.74
C ALA A 334 4.16 -5.40 -9.31
N ASP A 335 3.23 -5.25 -10.25
CA ASP A 335 1.87 -4.76 -10.00
C ASP A 335 0.82 -5.87 -10.20
N GLY A 336 0.21 -6.30 -9.09
CA GLY A 336 -0.88 -7.27 -9.07
C GLY A 336 -0.44 -8.74 -8.98
N GLY A 337 -1.44 -9.63 -8.87
CA GLY A 337 -1.25 -11.08 -8.73
C GLY A 337 -0.90 -11.57 -7.33
N ILE A 338 -0.65 -10.67 -6.37
CA ILE A 338 -0.32 -11.01 -4.98
C ILE A 338 -1.57 -11.50 -4.24
N ARG A 339 -1.50 -12.72 -3.70
CA ARG A 339 -2.56 -13.36 -2.91
C ARG A 339 -2.10 -13.80 -1.53
N HIS A 340 -0.80 -14.00 -1.36
CA HIS A 340 -0.15 -14.48 -0.14
C HIS A 340 1.15 -13.69 0.11
N PRO A 341 1.68 -13.64 1.35
CA PRO A 341 2.94 -12.92 1.62
C PRO A 341 4.12 -13.49 0.83
N ARG A 342 4.13 -14.81 0.59
CA ARG A 342 5.12 -15.48 -0.27
C ARG A 342 5.19 -14.91 -1.68
N ASP A 343 4.08 -14.39 -2.21
CA ASP A 343 4.04 -13.88 -3.58
C ASP A 343 4.85 -12.57 -3.68
N VAL A 344 4.90 -11.78 -2.59
CA VAL A 344 5.78 -10.60 -2.50
C VAL A 344 7.25 -11.04 -2.55
N ALA A 345 7.63 -12.02 -1.74
CA ALA A 345 8.99 -12.55 -1.74
C ALA A 345 9.41 -13.13 -3.11
N LEU A 346 8.50 -13.80 -3.80
CA LEU A 346 8.71 -14.33 -5.16
C LEU A 346 8.85 -13.22 -6.21
N ALA A 347 8.01 -12.17 -6.13
CA ALA A 347 8.12 -11.02 -7.02
C ALA A 347 9.45 -10.28 -6.86
N LEU A 348 9.91 -10.10 -5.61
CA LEU A 348 11.21 -9.52 -5.32
C LEU A 348 12.34 -10.41 -5.81
N THR A 349 12.24 -11.73 -5.57
CA THR A 349 13.21 -12.71 -6.09
C THR A 349 13.32 -12.69 -7.61
N ALA A 350 12.21 -12.43 -8.31
CA ALA A 350 12.20 -12.27 -9.77
C ALA A 350 12.90 -10.97 -10.25
N GLY A 351 13.27 -10.06 -9.35
CA GLY A 351 14.02 -8.83 -9.66
C GLY A 351 13.23 -7.54 -9.54
N ALA A 352 12.00 -7.58 -9.00
CA ALA A 352 11.29 -6.34 -8.67
C ALA A 352 11.99 -5.59 -7.51
N SER A 353 12.02 -4.27 -7.57
CA SER A 353 12.47 -3.40 -6.47
C SER A 353 11.35 -3.18 -5.44
N ASN A 354 10.12 -3.04 -5.90
CA ASN A 354 8.93 -2.87 -5.09
C ASN A 354 7.78 -3.73 -5.63
N VAL A 355 6.82 -4.05 -4.75
CA VAL A 355 5.59 -4.74 -5.12
C VAL A 355 4.39 -3.83 -4.84
N MET A 356 3.61 -3.56 -5.89
CA MET A 356 2.38 -2.78 -5.81
C MET A 356 1.18 -3.69 -5.47
N ILE A 357 0.52 -3.37 -4.35
CA ILE A 357 -0.54 -4.20 -3.77
C ILE A 357 -1.84 -3.39 -3.65
N GLY A 358 -2.94 -3.96 -4.14
CA GLY A 358 -4.28 -3.35 -4.10
C GLY A 358 -5.24 -4.06 -3.14
N SER A 359 -5.76 -5.23 -3.56
CA SER A 359 -6.89 -5.90 -2.89
C SER A 359 -6.65 -6.25 -1.41
N TRP A 360 -5.42 -6.59 -1.02
CA TRP A 360 -5.09 -6.85 0.38
C TRP A 360 -5.28 -5.63 1.28
N PHE A 361 -4.95 -4.45 0.77
CA PHE A 361 -5.06 -3.20 1.55
C PHE A 361 -6.46 -2.60 1.49
N ALA A 362 -7.32 -3.05 0.57
CA ALA A 362 -8.69 -2.55 0.43
C ALA A 362 -9.57 -2.84 1.65
N GLY A 363 -9.35 -3.98 2.33
CA GLY A 363 -10.13 -4.42 3.50
C GLY A 363 -9.65 -3.85 4.84
N THR A 364 -8.68 -2.93 4.85
CA THR A 364 -8.08 -2.39 6.09
C THR A 364 -8.83 -1.19 6.64
N TYR A 365 -8.64 -0.84 7.92
CA TYR A 365 -9.22 0.37 8.51
C TYR A 365 -8.83 1.66 7.77
N GLU A 366 -7.59 1.74 7.29
CA GLU A 366 -7.04 2.93 6.64
C GLU A 366 -7.60 3.19 5.23
N SER A 367 -8.10 2.14 4.56
CA SER A 367 -8.66 2.30 3.21
C SER A 367 -9.86 3.27 3.20
N PRO A 368 -10.10 4.04 2.12
CA PRO A 368 -11.07 5.15 2.12
C PRO A 368 -12.51 4.78 2.45
N GLY A 369 -12.97 3.59 2.03
CA GLY A 369 -14.36 3.16 2.19
C GLY A 369 -14.82 3.05 3.65
N ASP A 370 -16.13 3.19 3.85
CA ASP A 370 -16.76 2.94 5.15
C ASP A 370 -16.79 1.44 5.47
N LEU A 371 -16.67 1.13 6.76
CA LEU A 371 -16.78 -0.24 7.23
C LEU A 371 -18.25 -0.67 7.20
N MET A 372 -18.52 -1.78 6.51
CA MET A 372 -19.84 -2.39 6.39
C MET A 372 -19.86 -3.73 7.12
N ARG A 373 -21.05 -4.26 7.38
CA ARG A 373 -21.26 -5.58 7.98
C ARG A 373 -22.13 -6.43 7.07
N ASP A 374 -21.76 -7.70 6.89
CA ASP A 374 -22.55 -8.64 6.09
C ASP A 374 -23.71 -9.23 6.89
N ARG A 375 -24.40 -10.24 6.33
CA ARG A 375 -25.56 -10.87 6.98
C ARG A 375 -25.17 -11.69 8.21
N GLU A 376 -23.91 -12.11 8.30
CA GLU A 376 -23.32 -12.85 9.40
C GLU A 376 -22.58 -11.91 10.38
N ASP A 377 -22.81 -10.59 10.28
CA ASP A 377 -22.19 -9.54 11.08
C ASP A 377 -20.66 -9.45 10.93
N ARG A 378 -20.10 -9.94 9.82
CA ARG A 378 -18.66 -9.84 9.56
C ARG A 378 -18.30 -8.49 8.92
N PRO A 379 -17.25 -7.81 9.41
CA PRO A 379 -16.83 -6.53 8.88
C PRO A 379 -16.19 -6.68 7.49
N TYR A 380 -16.56 -5.80 6.57
CA TYR A 380 -15.97 -5.73 5.24
C TYR A 380 -15.97 -4.30 4.68
N LYS A 381 -15.15 -4.06 3.67
CA LYS A 381 -15.19 -2.85 2.84
C LYS A 381 -15.39 -3.18 1.37
N GLU A 382 -15.98 -2.25 0.63
CA GLU A 382 -16.14 -2.41 -0.82
C GLU A 382 -14.87 -2.02 -1.58
N SER A 383 -14.55 -2.80 -2.61
CA SER A 383 -13.52 -2.48 -3.59
C SER A 383 -14.02 -2.76 -5.01
N TYR A 384 -13.38 -2.16 -6.01
CA TYR A 384 -13.71 -2.32 -7.43
C TYR A 384 -12.48 -2.10 -8.31
N GLY A 385 -12.46 -2.70 -9.50
CA GLY A 385 -11.36 -2.53 -10.46
C GLY A 385 -11.36 -1.14 -11.11
N MET A 386 -10.18 -0.55 -11.37
CA MET A 386 -10.07 0.79 -11.98
C MET A 386 -10.51 0.86 -13.45
N ALA A 387 -10.66 -0.30 -14.11
CA ALA A 387 -11.25 -0.43 -15.45
C ALA A 387 -12.71 -0.93 -15.42
N SER A 388 -13.34 -1.05 -14.25
CA SER A 388 -14.76 -1.39 -14.12
C SER A 388 -15.67 -0.23 -14.53
N LYS A 389 -16.93 -0.52 -14.86
CA LYS A 389 -17.95 0.50 -15.14
C LYS A 389 -18.09 1.52 -14.01
N ARG A 390 -18.00 1.10 -12.74
CA ARG A 390 -18.06 2.03 -11.59
C ARG A 390 -16.94 3.07 -11.67
N ALA A 391 -15.71 2.64 -11.95
CA ALA A 391 -14.57 3.53 -12.09
C ALA A 391 -14.65 4.40 -13.36
N VAL A 392 -15.00 3.80 -14.50
CA VAL A 392 -15.16 4.51 -15.79
C VAL A 392 -16.22 5.61 -15.69
N VAL A 393 -17.37 5.34 -15.06
CA VAL A 393 -18.42 6.33 -14.88
C VAL A 393 -17.97 7.47 -13.95
N ALA A 394 -17.27 7.15 -12.86
CA ALA A 394 -16.78 8.15 -11.91
C ALA A 394 -15.79 9.14 -12.57
N ARG A 395 -14.87 8.64 -13.42
CA ARG A 395 -13.89 9.48 -14.12
C ARG A 395 -14.46 10.24 -15.32
N SER A 396 -15.56 9.76 -15.88
CA SER A 396 -16.24 10.36 -17.04
C SER A 396 -17.30 11.41 -16.64
N GLY A 397 -17.20 12.03 -15.47
CA GLY A 397 -18.20 12.97 -14.95
C GLY A 397 -18.52 14.13 -15.89
N ALA A 398 -17.54 14.63 -16.65
CA ALA A 398 -17.67 15.71 -17.62
C ALA A 398 -18.12 15.27 -19.03
N ASP A 399 -18.18 13.96 -19.30
CA ASP A 399 -18.59 13.44 -20.61
C ASP A 399 -20.11 13.56 -20.80
N SER A 400 -20.55 13.66 -22.06
CA SER A 400 -21.97 13.56 -22.40
C SER A 400 -22.54 12.20 -21.95
N PRO A 401 -23.85 12.09 -21.64
CA PRO A 401 -24.46 10.80 -21.30
C PRO A 401 -24.22 9.71 -22.35
N PHE A 402 -24.15 10.08 -23.64
CA PHE A 402 -23.85 9.16 -24.73
C PHE A 402 -22.41 8.66 -24.70
N ASP A 403 -21.44 9.55 -24.51
CA ASP A 403 -20.02 9.18 -24.43
C ASP A 403 -19.72 8.34 -23.18
N ARG A 404 -20.38 8.65 -22.05
CA ARG A 404 -20.35 7.79 -20.85
C ARG A 404 -20.87 6.39 -21.13
N ALA A 405 -22.04 6.30 -21.76
CA ALA A 405 -22.64 5.03 -22.11
C ALA A 405 -21.74 4.22 -23.07
N ARG A 406 -21.13 4.89 -24.06
CA ARG A 406 -20.18 4.28 -24.99
C ARG A 406 -18.94 3.73 -24.28
N LYS A 407 -18.32 4.50 -23.38
CA LYS A 407 -17.14 4.08 -22.62
C LYS A 407 -17.46 2.91 -21.68
N ALA A 408 -18.65 2.90 -21.08
CA ALA A 408 -19.10 1.82 -20.20
C ALA A 408 -19.30 0.47 -20.90
N LEU A 409 -19.36 0.41 -22.24
CA LEU A 409 -19.46 -0.86 -22.99
C LEU A 409 -18.13 -1.63 -23.04
N PHE A 410 -17.00 -0.98 -22.78
CA PHE A 410 -15.66 -1.57 -22.93
C PHE A 410 -14.95 -1.73 -21.57
N GLU A 411 -15.69 -2.19 -20.54
CA GLU A 411 -15.16 -2.35 -19.18
C GLU A 411 -14.31 -3.62 -19.01
N GLU A 412 -13.21 -3.51 -18.26
CA GLU A 412 -12.27 -4.58 -17.96
C GLU A 412 -12.02 -4.68 -16.44
N GLY A 413 -13.07 -4.88 -15.66
CA GLY A 413 -12.94 -5.19 -14.25
C GLY A 413 -14.27 -5.42 -13.55
N ILE A 414 -14.23 -6.02 -12.36
CA ILE A 414 -15.45 -6.20 -11.56
C ILE A 414 -15.84 -4.89 -10.86
N SER A 415 -17.13 -4.56 -10.92
CA SER A 415 -17.68 -3.30 -10.39
C SER A 415 -17.98 -3.33 -8.88
N THR A 416 -17.97 -4.52 -8.26
CA THR A 416 -18.12 -4.70 -6.82
C THR A 416 -17.35 -5.93 -6.34
N SER A 417 -16.68 -5.79 -5.21
CA SER A 417 -16.09 -6.88 -4.46
C SER A 417 -16.08 -6.55 -2.98
N ARG A 418 -16.30 -7.56 -2.12
CA ARG A 418 -16.29 -7.41 -0.67
C ARG A 418 -14.94 -7.86 -0.14
N MET A 419 -14.21 -6.94 0.47
CA MET A 419 -12.92 -7.18 1.07
C MET A 419 -13.15 -7.32 2.57
N GLY A 420 -13.06 -8.55 3.08
CA GLY A 420 -13.19 -8.80 4.51
C GLY A 420 -12.12 -8.04 5.29
N LEU A 421 -12.51 -7.47 6.42
CA LEU A 421 -11.59 -6.93 7.41
C LEU A 421 -11.29 -8.06 8.40
N ASP A 422 -10.01 -8.37 8.60
CA ASP A 422 -9.60 -9.32 9.62
C ASP A 422 -9.89 -8.71 11.01
N PRO A 423 -10.72 -9.35 11.86
CA PRO A 423 -11.10 -8.78 13.14
C PRO A 423 -9.93 -8.65 14.12
N ASP A 424 -8.90 -9.48 13.98
CA ASP A 424 -7.73 -9.50 14.85
C ASP A 424 -6.55 -8.70 14.26
N ARG A 425 -6.54 -8.51 12.94
CA ARG A 425 -5.44 -7.88 12.16
C ARG A 425 -5.95 -6.93 11.08
N GLY A 426 -6.86 -6.03 11.46
CA GLY A 426 -7.60 -5.19 10.54
C GLY A 426 -6.83 -3.96 10.01
N GLY A 427 -5.65 -3.65 10.54
CA GLY A 427 -4.83 -2.51 10.12
C GLY A 427 -3.92 -2.84 8.94
N VAL A 428 -3.60 -1.83 8.11
CA VAL A 428 -2.59 -2.01 7.05
C VAL A 428 -1.22 -2.38 7.61
N GLU A 429 -0.89 -1.89 8.80
CA GLU A 429 0.39 -2.20 9.46
C GLU A 429 0.51 -3.69 9.82
N ASP A 430 -0.59 -4.37 10.17
CA ASP A 430 -0.58 -5.80 10.45
C ASP A 430 -0.21 -6.60 9.19
N LEU A 431 -0.68 -6.14 8.03
CA LEU A 431 -0.33 -6.72 6.73
C LEU A 431 1.12 -6.42 6.36
N ILE A 432 1.62 -5.21 6.66
CA ILE A 432 3.03 -4.85 6.47
C ILE A 432 3.94 -5.74 7.32
N ASP A 433 3.58 -5.97 8.59
CA ASP A 433 4.30 -6.89 9.48
C ASP A 433 4.37 -8.28 8.87
N HIS A 434 3.24 -8.78 8.36
CA HIS A 434 3.19 -10.11 7.76
C HIS A 434 4.03 -10.20 6.47
N ILE A 435 3.95 -9.19 5.60
CA ILE A 435 4.73 -9.13 4.36
C ILE A 435 6.22 -9.08 4.67
N THR A 436 6.65 -8.12 5.48
CA THR A 436 8.08 -7.88 5.74
C THR A 436 8.71 -9.00 6.56
N ALA A 437 7.98 -9.61 7.49
CA ALA A 437 8.44 -10.83 8.18
C ALA A 437 8.67 -11.99 7.20
N GLY A 438 7.77 -12.18 6.23
CA GLY A 438 7.91 -13.19 5.17
C GLY A 438 9.09 -12.94 4.25
N VAL A 439 9.31 -11.68 3.83
CA VAL A 439 10.45 -11.29 3.00
C VAL A 439 11.77 -11.45 3.75
N ARG A 440 11.89 -10.94 4.99
CA ARG A 440 13.09 -11.12 5.82
C ARG A 440 13.40 -12.60 6.05
N SER A 441 12.39 -13.41 6.33
CA SER A 441 12.53 -14.87 6.44
C SER A 441 13.07 -15.48 5.15
N THR A 442 12.51 -15.09 4.00
CA THR A 442 13.01 -15.55 2.69
C THR A 442 14.47 -15.19 2.48
N CYS A 443 14.87 -13.95 2.77
CA CYS A 443 16.26 -13.50 2.68
C CYS A 443 17.18 -14.36 3.56
N THR A 444 16.78 -14.70 4.80
CA THR A 444 17.57 -15.60 5.66
C THR A 444 17.70 -17.02 5.11
N TYR A 445 16.66 -17.56 4.44
CA TYR A 445 16.75 -18.87 3.78
C TYR A 445 17.63 -18.85 2.53
N VAL A 446 17.71 -17.72 1.84
CA VAL A 446 18.54 -17.53 0.64
C VAL A 446 20.01 -17.21 1.00
N GLY A 447 20.25 -16.63 2.19
CA GLY A 447 21.57 -16.11 2.56
C GLY A 447 21.81 -14.66 2.14
N ALA A 448 20.73 -13.90 1.89
CA ALA A 448 20.80 -12.51 1.46
C ALA A 448 20.59 -11.55 2.64
N ALA A 449 21.49 -10.57 2.79
CA ALA A 449 21.37 -9.50 3.78
C ALA A 449 20.58 -8.28 3.25
N ASN A 450 20.33 -8.20 1.94
CA ASN A 450 19.58 -7.11 1.31
C ASN A 450 18.90 -7.59 0.01
N LEU A 451 18.11 -6.71 -0.62
CA LEU A 451 17.37 -7.05 -1.84
C LEU A 451 18.27 -7.33 -3.06
N GLU A 452 19.44 -6.67 -3.15
CA GLU A 452 20.38 -6.90 -4.26
C GLU A 452 20.99 -8.31 -4.17
N GLU A 453 21.43 -8.71 -2.98
CA GLU A 453 21.90 -10.08 -2.73
C GLU A 453 20.79 -11.11 -2.96
N LEU A 454 19.55 -10.80 -2.59
CA LEU A 454 18.41 -11.67 -2.88
C LEU A 454 18.28 -11.88 -4.40
N HIS A 455 18.38 -10.82 -5.18
CA HIS A 455 18.34 -10.90 -6.64
C HIS A 455 19.48 -11.76 -7.17
N GLU A 456 20.69 -11.65 -6.65
CA GLU A 456 21.86 -12.37 -7.16
C GLU A 456 21.90 -13.85 -6.76
N GLN A 457 21.55 -14.14 -5.51
CA GLN A 457 21.78 -15.44 -4.89
C GLN A 457 20.60 -16.41 -5.00
N ALA A 458 19.37 -15.90 -5.18
CA ALA A 458 18.19 -16.73 -5.14
C ALA A 458 18.17 -17.79 -6.26
N ILE A 459 17.82 -19.02 -5.85
CA ILE A 459 17.63 -20.17 -6.72
C ILE A 459 16.14 -20.53 -6.71
N VAL A 460 15.52 -20.59 -7.89
CA VAL A 460 14.08 -20.80 -8.05
C VAL A 460 13.81 -22.14 -8.72
N GLY A 461 12.96 -22.96 -8.11
CA GLY A 461 12.43 -24.18 -8.70
C GLY A 461 11.05 -23.97 -9.32
N VAL A 462 10.64 -24.93 -10.17
CA VAL A 462 9.27 -25.00 -10.72
C VAL A 462 8.57 -26.17 -10.04
N GLN A 463 7.31 -25.97 -9.66
CA GLN A 463 6.49 -26.98 -9.02
C GLN A 463 5.19 -27.23 -9.78
N SER A 464 4.62 -28.42 -9.58
CA SER A 464 3.27 -28.73 -10.03
C SER A 464 2.23 -28.16 -9.08
N THR A 465 0.95 -28.21 -9.45
CA THR A 465 -0.17 -27.89 -8.56
C THR A 465 -0.15 -28.72 -7.27
N ALA A 466 0.29 -29.97 -7.33
CA ALA A 466 0.40 -30.83 -6.15
C ALA A 466 1.54 -30.36 -5.22
N GLY A 467 2.68 -29.94 -5.77
CA GLY A 467 3.77 -29.35 -4.99
C GLY A 467 3.36 -28.04 -4.33
N PHE A 468 2.62 -27.19 -5.06
CA PHE A 468 2.03 -25.99 -4.47
C PHE A 468 1.03 -26.33 -3.34
N ALA A 469 0.15 -27.33 -3.55
CA ALA A 469 -0.83 -27.77 -2.56
C ALA A 469 -0.18 -28.34 -1.28
N GLU A 470 0.98 -29.01 -1.40
CA GLU A 470 1.75 -29.52 -0.25
C GLU A 470 2.19 -28.40 0.70
N GLY A 471 2.46 -27.20 0.18
CA GLY A 471 2.86 -26.04 0.98
C GLY A 471 1.73 -25.38 1.78
N HIS A 472 0.47 -25.77 1.56
CA HIS A 472 -0.67 -25.22 2.31
C HIS A 472 -0.86 -25.90 3.67
N PRO A 473 -1.17 -25.15 4.73
CA PRO A 473 -1.52 -25.75 6.01
C PRO A 473 -2.81 -26.57 5.87
N LEU A 474 -2.85 -27.74 6.50
CA LEU A 474 -4.05 -28.55 6.58
C LEU A 474 -4.99 -27.97 7.65
N PRO A 475 -6.26 -27.67 7.32
CA PRO A 475 -7.20 -27.07 8.27
C PRO A 475 -7.59 -28.00 9.43
N THR A 476 -7.39 -29.31 9.26
CA THR A 476 -7.52 -30.34 10.30
C THR A 476 -6.31 -31.28 10.21
N GLY A 477 -5.76 -31.69 11.35
CA GLY A 477 -4.70 -32.70 11.39
C GLY A 477 -5.15 -34.05 10.81
N TRP A 478 -4.19 -34.93 10.53
CA TRP A 478 -4.44 -36.29 10.05
C TRP A 478 -5.22 -37.15 11.03
#